data_AF-A0A8J4SSS9-F1
#
_entry.id   AF-A0A8J4SSS9-F1
#
_cell.length_a   1.000
_cell.length_b   1.000
_cell.length_c   1.000
_cell.angle_alpha   90.00
_cell.angle_beta   90.00
_cell.angle_gamma   90.00
#
_symmetry.space_group_name_H-M   'P 1'
#
loop_
_entity.id
_entity.type
_entity.pdbx_description
1 polymer ?
#
loop_
_entity_poly.entity_id
_entity_poly.type
_entity_poly.pdbx_seq_one_letter_code
_entity_poly.pdbx_strand_id
1 'polypeptide(L)'
;MISLEPCDDPDEEFFDCISDVKYCAIASPQGAGHGEVYMDFEKAQTKWKQMKGSRMKIFSNFAHAQDFASTPVKNAAIDNNAYPPSPKPDIEATPFSSASQSSLLQLRGYTERGDLDKLRRAIDENPMLLVTASDTPTLLQRLLC
;
A
#
# COMPACT_ATOMS: atom_id res chain seq x y z
N MET A 1 21.71 29.36 -51.57
CA MET A 1 21.69 28.31 -50.53
C MET A 1 22.28 28.89 -49.27
N ILE A 2 21.43 29.21 -48.30
CA ILE A 2 21.83 29.47 -46.92
C ILE A 2 20.89 28.59 -46.11
N SER A 3 21.47 27.63 -45.39
CA SER A 3 20.75 26.65 -44.59
C SER A 3 19.99 27.32 -43.46
N LEU A 4 18.77 26.85 -43.23
CA LEU A 4 17.99 27.14 -42.03
C LEU A 4 18.64 26.43 -40.83
N GLU A 5 18.98 27.20 -39.80
CA GLU A 5 18.98 26.71 -38.42
C GLU A 5 17.78 27.36 -37.72
N PRO A 6 16.75 26.62 -37.32
CA PRO A 6 15.80 27.09 -36.33
C PRO A 6 16.47 27.00 -34.96
N CYS A 7 16.72 28.15 -34.32
CA CYS A 7 16.99 28.18 -32.89
C CYS A 7 15.72 27.73 -32.17
N ASP A 8 15.84 26.59 -31.49
CA ASP A 8 14.84 26.01 -30.61
C ASP A 8 14.20 27.08 -29.71
N ASP A 9 12.87 27.14 -29.76
CA ASP A 9 12.03 27.74 -28.73
C ASP A 9 12.42 27.12 -27.38
N PRO A 10 12.75 27.90 -26.34
CA PRO A 10 12.69 27.37 -24.99
C PRO A 10 11.22 27.10 -24.71
N ASP A 11 10.86 25.83 -24.69
CA ASP A 11 9.60 25.33 -24.17
C ASP A 11 9.20 26.17 -22.95
N GLU A 12 8.17 26.99 -23.11
CA GLU A 12 7.39 27.49 -22.00
C GLU A 12 6.79 26.25 -21.32
N GLU A 13 7.59 25.62 -20.46
CA GLU A 13 7.12 24.66 -19.48
C GLU A 13 6.04 25.40 -18.70
N PHE A 14 4.82 25.06 -19.09
CA PHE A 14 3.58 25.40 -18.45
C PHE A 14 3.78 25.14 -16.96
N PHE A 15 4.08 26.20 -16.21
CA PHE A 15 4.12 26.15 -14.75
C PHE A 15 2.71 25.77 -14.33
N ASP A 16 2.50 24.48 -14.08
CA ASP A 16 1.28 23.94 -13.54
C ASP A 16 1.11 24.56 -12.15
N CYS A 17 0.47 25.73 -12.13
CA CYS A 17 0.17 26.52 -10.95
C CYS A 17 -0.94 25.86 -10.12
N ILE A 18 -0.92 24.54 -9.98
CA ILE A 18 -1.60 23.86 -8.90
C ILE A 18 -0.67 23.96 -7.71
N SER A 19 -0.74 25.09 -7.01
CA SER A 19 -0.23 25.17 -5.65
C SER A 19 -1.10 24.24 -4.78
N ASP A 20 -0.78 22.94 -4.83
CA ASP A 20 -1.30 21.91 -3.93
C ASP A 20 -0.74 22.19 -2.54
N VAL A 21 -1.22 23.25 -1.89
CA VAL A 21 -0.85 23.60 -0.54
C VAL A 21 -1.35 22.47 0.37
N LYS A 22 -0.42 21.62 0.80
CA LYS A 22 -0.68 20.47 1.67
C LYS A 22 -0.40 20.87 3.11
N TYR A 23 -1.37 20.63 3.98
CA TYR A 23 -1.32 20.91 5.41
C TYR A 23 -1.10 19.62 6.18
N CYS A 24 0.01 19.53 6.89
CA CYS A 24 0.36 18.43 7.79
C CYS A 24 -0.17 18.74 9.18
N ALA A 25 -1.22 18.06 9.61
CA ALA A 25 -1.75 18.17 10.96
C ALA A 25 -1.17 17.09 11.87
N ILE A 26 -0.74 17.48 13.06
CA ILE A 26 -0.26 16.59 14.11
C ILE A 26 -1.22 16.69 15.28
N ALA A 27 -1.91 15.60 15.60
CA ALA A 27 -2.76 15.49 16.77
C ALA A 27 -1.94 14.98 17.96
N SER A 28 -1.94 15.74 19.05
CA SER A 28 -1.26 15.40 20.30
C SER A 28 -2.03 14.34 21.09
N PRO A 29 -1.34 13.43 21.79
CA PRO A 29 -2.01 12.49 22.68
C PRO A 29 -2.65 13.21 23.87
N GLN A 30 -3.74 12.65 24.38
CA GLN A 30 -4.51 13.25 25.47
C GLN A 30 -3.61 13.51 26.70
N GLY A 31 -3.53 14.77 27.12
CA GLY A 31 -2.70 15.22 28.25
C GLY A 31 -1.26 15.64 27.92
N ALA A 32 -0.80 15.49 26.66
CA ALA A 32 0.57 15.83 26.26
C ALA A 32 0.73 17.19 25.57
N GLY A 33 -0.38 17.88 25.25
CA GLY A 33 -0.37 19.21 24.64
C GLY A 33 -1.48 19.42 23.61
N HIS A 34 -1.40 20.54 22.88
CA HIS A 34 -2.27 20.85 21.75
C HIS A 34 -1.66 20.30 20.45
N GLY A 35 -2.49 19.88 19.50
CA GLY A 35 -2.02 19.54 18.16
C GLY A 35 -1.74 20.80 17.33
N GLU A 36 -0.94 20.63 16.28
CA GLU A 36 -0.42 21.73 15.47
C GLU A 36 -0.53 21.39 13.98
N VAL A 37 -0.72 22.40 13.14
CA VAL A 37 -0.76 22.28 11.68
C VAL A 37 0.47 22.95 11.07
N TYR A 38 1.11 22.26 10.13
CA TYR A 38 2.34 22.66 9.47
C TYR A 38 2.14 22.64 7.96
N MET A 39 2.71 23.61 7.24
CA MET A 39 2.79 23.57 5.77
C MET A 39 4.08 22.86 5.31
N ASP A 40 5.14 22.93 6.13
CA ASP A 40 6.42 22.28 5.86
C ASP A 40 6.43 20.83 6.37
N PHE A 41 6.48 19.86 5.45
CA PHE A 41 6.49 18.44 5.79
C PHE A 41 7.69 18.03 6.66
N GLU A 42 8.89 18.58 6.39
CA GLU A 42 10.10 18.24 7.15
C GLU A 42 10.02 18.70 8.61
N LYS A 43 9.45 19.90 8.84
CA LYS A 43 9.22 20.44 10.19
C LYS A 43 8.16 19.62 10.91
N ALA A 44 7.07 19.28 10.22
CA ALA A 44 6.01 18.44 10.75
C ALA A 44 6.56 17.06 11.17
N GLN A 45 7.37 16.43 10.32
CA GLN A 45 7.92 15.11 10.60
C GLN A 45 8.88 15.12 11.80
N THR A 46 9.69 16.16 11.93
CA THR A 46 10.60 16.33 13.08
C THR A 46 9.81 16.46 14.38
N LYS A 47 8.75 17.27 14.38
CA LYS A 47 7.87 17.45 15.55
C LYS A 47 7.09 16.17 15.88
N TRP A 48 6.57 15.48 14.87
CA TRP A 48 5.84 14.21 15.03
C TRP A 48 6.72 13.13 15.67
N LYS A 49 7.99 13.01 15.24
CA LYS A 49 8.96 12.08 15.83
C LYS A 49 9.28 12.38 17.30
N GLN A 50 9.23 13.65 17.71
CA GLN A 50 9.46 14.05 19.10
C GLN A 50 8.26 13.74 20.02
N MET A 51 7.04 13.73 19.47
CA MET A 51 5.81 13.49 20.26
C MET A 51 5.38 12.03 20.20
N LYS A 52 5.84 11.24 21.19
CA LYS A 52 5.46 9.82 21.33
C LYS A 52 3.94 9.67 21.51
N GLY A 53 3.30 8.87 20.64
CA GLY A 53 1.84 8.65 20.65
C GLY A 53 1.04 9.68 19.85
N SER A 54 1.69 10.63 19.16
CA SER A 54 1.03 11.56 18.26
C SER A 54 0.68 10.93 16.90
N ARG A 55 -0.35 11.46 16.23
CA ARG A 55 -0.77 11.04 14.89
C ARG A 55 -0.61 12.19 13.91
N MET A 56 0.05 11.95 12.78
CA MET A 56 0.20 12.94 11.71
C MET A 56 -0.61 12.54 10.48
N LYS A 57 -1.29 13.50 9.84
CA LYS A 57 -2.01 13.32 8.58
C LYS A 57 -1.90 14.56 7.70
N ILE A 58 -1.87 14.35 6.39
CA ILE A 58 -1.81 15.41 5.38
C ILE A 58 -3.21 15.68 4.83
N PHE A 59 -3.56 16.95 4.69
CA PHE A 59 -4.83 17.44 4.18
C PHE A 59 -4.59 18.48 3.08
N SER A 60 -5.52 18.57 2.13
CA SER A 60 -5.55 19.65 1.13
C SER A 60 -6.28 20.90 1.63
N ASN A 61 -7.01 20.80 2.75
CA ASN A 61 -7.77 21.90 3.33
C ASN A 61 -7.32 22.16 4.78
N PHE A 62 -7.02 23.42 5.08
CA PHE A 62 -6.60 23.87 6.41
C PHE A 62 -7.66 23.62 7.49
N ALA A 63 -8.95 23.81 7.20
CA ALA A 63 -10.02 23.60 8.19
C ALA A 63 -10.02 22.16 8.71
N HIS A 64 -9.94 21.18 7.80
CA HIS A 64 -9.85 19.76 8.16
C HIS A 64 -8.55 19.42 8.89
N ALA A 65 -7.44 20.06 8.53
CA ALA A 65 -6.17 19.91 9.22
C ALA A 65 -6.27 20.41 10.68
N GLN A 66 -6.92 21.56 10.88
CA GLN A 66 -7.12 22.16 12.19
C GLN A 66 -8.08 21.35 13.06
N ASP A 67 -9.17 20.83 12.50
CA ASP A 67 -10.11 19.93 13.19
C ASP A 67 -9.40 18.66 13.67
N PHE A 68 -8.51 18.11 12.82
CA PHE A 68 -7.72 16.93 13.19
C PHE A 68 -6.71 17.25 14.30
N ALA A 69 -5.98 18.37 14.20
CA ALA A 69 -5.00 18.79 15.20
C ALA A 69 -5.65 19.13 16.55
N SER A 70 -6.85 19.70 16.55
CA SER A 70 -7.59 20.07 17.76
C SER A 70 -8.28 18.88 18.43
N THR A 71 -8.39 17.73 17.76
CA THR A 71 -8.92 16.51 18.33
C THR A 71 -7.79 15.71 19.00
N PRO A 72 -7.69 15.70 20.34
CA PRO A 72 -6.63 14.95 21.01
C PRO A 72 -6.75 13.46 20.70
N VAL A 73 -5.62 12.82 20.42
CA VAL A 73 -5.56 11.37 20.23
C VAL A 73 -5.88 10.76 21.59
N LYS A 74 -7.08 10.19 21.73
CA LYS A 74 -7.38 9.34 22.88
C LYS A 74 -6.26 8.30 22.91
N ASN A 75 -5.52 8.26 24.02
CA ASN A 75 -4.66 7.14 24.31
C ASN A 75 -5.60 5.96 24.51
N ALA A 76 -6.04 5.35 23.42
CA ALA A 76 -6.33 3.95 23.46
C ALA A 76 -5.05 3.36 24.02
N ALA A 77 -5.13 2.79 25.22
CA ALA A 77 -4.23 1.73 25.60
C ALA A 77 -4.00 0.89 24.34
N ILE A 78 -2.77 0.47 24.12
CA ILE A 78 -2.30 -0.27 22.95
C ILE A 78 -3.20 -1.51 22.74
N ASP A 79 -4.36 -1.29 22.15
CA ASP A 79 -5.36 -2.27 21.79
C ASP A 79 -5.24 -2.29 20.29
N ASN A 80 -4.32 -3.15 19.84
CA ASN A 80 -3.99 -3.45 18.45
C ASN A 80 -5.20 -3.92 17.58
N ASN A 81 -6.45 -3.70 17.99
CA ASN A 81 -7.64 -4.31 17.37
C ASN A 81 -8.77 -3.30 17.11
N ALA A 82 -8.47 -2.21 16.38
CA ALA A 82 -9.54 -1.41 15.74
C ALA A 82 -10.18 -2.12 14.54
N TYR A 83 -9.64 -3.27 14.13
CA TYR A 83 -10.33 -4.24 13.29
C TYR A 83 -10.91 -5.31 14.21
N PRO A 84 -12.19 -5.73 14.05
CA PRO A 84 -12.55 -7.06 14.52
C PRO A 84 -11.52 -8.02 13.92
N PRO A 85 -11.00 -9.01 14.67
CA PRO A 85 -10.13 -10.00 14.06
C PRO A 85 -10.83 -10.47 12.80
N SER A 86 -10.17 -10.33 11.64
CA SER A 86 -10.67 -10.94 10.41
C SER A 86 -11.14 -12.32 10.79
N PRO A 87 -12.36 -12.74 10.40
CA PRO A 87 -12.84 -14.09 10.69
C PRO A 87 -11.66 -14.99 10.39
N LYS A 88 -11.12 -15.64 11.42
CA LYS A 88 -10.07 -16.63 11.18
C LYS A 88 -10.74 -17.54 10.16
N PRO A 89 -10.17 -17.71 8.95
CA PRO A 89 -10.74 -18.65 8.02
C PRO A 89 -10.99 -19.90 8.85
N ASP A 90 -12.21 -20.42 8.77
CA ASP A 90 -12.51 -21.72 9.34
C ASP A 90 -11.63 -22.66 8.55
N ILE A 91 -10.39 -22.81 9.04
CA ILE A 91 -9.42 -23.73 8.49
C ILE A 91 -9.98 -25.06 8.94
N GLU A 92 -10.93 -25.59 8.16
CA GLU A 92 -10.96 -27.02 7.96
C GLU A 92 -9.50 -27.39 7.71
N ALA A 93 -8.89 -28.03 8.70
CA ALA A 93 -7.47 -28.32 8.75
C ALA A 93 -7.15 -29.27 7.62
N THR A 94 -6.95 -28.71 6.45
CA THR A 94 -6.41 -29.42 5.31
C THR A 94 -5.05 -29.96 5.74
N PRO A 95 -4.79 -31.27 5.56
CA PRO A 95 -3.49 -31.86 5.88
C PRO A 95 -2.39 -31.36 4.94
N PHE A 96 -2.76 -30.59 3.91
CA PHE A 96 -1.88 -30.07 2.90
C PHE A 96 -1.35 -28.69 3.27
N SER A 97 -0.03 -28.55 3.25
CA SER A 97 0.64 -27.26 3.44
C SER A 97 0.19 -26.25 2.39
N SER A 98 0.08 -24.97 2.78
CA SER A 98 -0.20 -23.88 1.83
C SER A 98 0.82 -23.86 0.68
N ALA A 99 0.36 -23.44 -0.50
CA ALA A 99 1.21 -23.31 -1.68
C ALA A 99 2.33 -22.28 -1.44
N SER A 100 3.58 -22.74 -1.46
CA SER A 100 4.74 -21.84 -1.42
C SER A 100 4.95 -21.16 -2.78
N GLN A 101 5.53 -19.95 -2.78
CA GLN A 101 5.86 -19.24 -4.02
C GLN A 101 6.78 -20.06 -4.94
N SER A 102 7.75 -20.79 -4.37
CA SER A 102 8.63 -21.68 -5.14
C SER A 102 7.88 -22.79 -5.84
N SER A 103 6.91 -23.42 -5.15
CA SER A 103 6.10 -24.49 -5.73
C SER A 103 5.19 -23.98 -6.85
N LEU A 104 4.65 -22.77 -6.72
CA LEU A 104 3.86 -22.12 -7.77
C LEU A 104 4.69 -21.78 -9.02
N LEU A 105 5.94 -21.33 -8.84
CA LEU A 105 6.86 -21.09 -9.95
C LEU A 105 7.25 -22.38 -10.67
N GLN A 106 7.43 -23.49 -9.94
CA GLN A 106 7.63 -24.81 -10.54
C GLN A 106 6.40 -25.28 -11.32
N LEU A 107 5.22 -25.14 -10.73
CA LEU A 107 3.94 -25.46 -11.39
C LEU A 107 3.80 -24.69 -12.71
N ARG A 108 4.07 -23.38 -12.69
CA ARG A 108 4.12 -22.54 -13.89
C ARG A 108 5.12 -23.07 -14.91
N GLY A 109 6.32 -23.43 -14.48
CA GLY A 109 7.36 -23.97 -15.35
C GLY A 109 7.00 -25.30 -16.01
N TYR A 110 6.17 -26.15 -15.38
CA TYR A 110 5.63 -27.37 -15.99
C TYR A 110 4.58 -27.03 -17.05
N THR A 111 3.67 -26.10 -16.75
CA THR A 111 2.65 -25.64 -17.70
C THR A 111 3.26 -25.03 -18.96
N GLU A 112 4.25 -24.12 -18.82
CA GLU A 112 4.89 -23.45 -19.95
C GLU A 112 5.64 -24.42 -20.88
N ARG A 113 6.10 -25.56 -20.36
CA ARG A 113 6.80 -26.60 -21.14
C ARG A 113 5.85 -27.67 -21.68
N GLY A 114 4.56 -27.63 -21.31
CA GLY A 114 3.60 -28.67 -21.63
C GLY A 114 3.87 -30.02 -20.92
N ASP A 115 4.60 -30.02 -19.80
CA ASP A 115 4.93 -31.23 -19.05
C ASP A 115 3.78 -31.58 -18.09
N LEU A 116 2.72 -32.14 -18.67
CA LEU A 116 1.47 -32.45 -17.96
C LEU A 116 1.65 -33.55 -16.89
N ASP A 117 2.59 -34.46 -17.08
CA ASP A 117 2.86 -35.53 -16.12
C ASP A 117 3.43 -34.98 -14.81
N LYS A 118 4.41 -34.07 -14.89
CA LYS A 118 4.95 -33.40 -13.70
C LYS A 118 3.96 -32.44 -13.06
N LEU A 119 3.17 -31.74 -13.88
CA LEU A 119 2.10 -30.87 -13.40
C LEU A 119 1.09 -31.64 -12.56
N ARG A 120 0.60 -32.77 -13.09
CA ARG A 120 -0.38 -33.62 -12.41
C ARG A 120 0.18 -34.19 -11.12
N ARG A 121 1.41 -34.70 -11.15
CA ARG A 121 2.08 -35.21 -9.95
C ARG A 121 2.23 -34.14 -8.86
N ALA A 122 2.61 -32.92 -9.22
CA ALA A 122 2.75 -31.82 -8.25
C ALA A 122 1.41 -31.48 -7.58
N ILE A 123 0.31 -31.52 -8.34
CA ILE A 123 -1.04 -31.29 -7.82
C ILE A 123 -1.50 -32.44 -6.92
N ASP A 124 -1.23 -33.69 -7.30
CA ASP A 124 -1.56 -34.87 -6.49
C ASP A 124 -0.79 -34.87 -5.15
N GLU A 125 0.47 -34.40 -5.16
CA GLU A 125 1.30 -34.24 -3.95
C GLU A 125 0.80 -33.09 -3.05
N ASN A 126 0.30 -32.00 -3.63
CA ASN A 126 -0.30 -30.91 -2.88
C ASN A 126 -1.42 -30.19 -3.66
N PRO A 127 -2.70 -30.50 -3.41
CA PRO A 127 -3.82 -29.87 -4.09
C PRO A 127 -3.98 -28.38 -3.73
N MET A 128 -3.36 -27.90 -2.65
CA MET A 128 -3.36 -26.47 -2.29
C MET A 128 -2.64 -25.61 -3.34
N LEU A 129 -1.84 -26.19 -4.24
CA LEU A 129 -1.28 -25.48 -5.39
C LEU A 129 -2.35 -24.94 -6.34
N LEU A 130 -3.57 -25.50 -6.31
CA LEU A 130 -4.72 -25.01 -7.05
C LEU A 130 -5.53 -23.96 -6.28
N VAL A 131 -5.33 -23.86 -4.96
CA VAL A 131 -6.08 -23.00 -4.05
C VAL A 131 -5.15 -21.90 -3.55
N THR A 132 -4.89 -20.91 -4.39
CA THR A 132 -4.11 -19.73 -3.99
C THR A 132 -5.03 -18.68 -3.34
N ALA A 133 -4.65 -18.20 -2.16
CA ALA A 133 -5.51 -17.51 -1.20
C ALA A 133 -6.13 -16.16 -1.64
N SER A 134 -5.87 -15.65 -2.85
CA SER A 134 -6.52 -14.45 -3.39
C SER A 134 -6.37 -14.44 -4.90
N ASP A 135 -7.46 -14.15 -5.60
CA ASP A 135 -7.50 -13.86 -7.04
C ASP A 135 -7.11 -14.99 -8.02
N THR A 136 -8.07 -15.90 -8.19
CA THR A 136 -8.22 -16.79 -9.34
C THR A 136 -8.51 -16.10 -10.71
N PRO A 137 -8.36 -14.77 -10.95
CA PRO A 137 -8.29 -14.25 -12.32
C PRO A 137 -6.88 -14.25 -12.93
N THR A 138 -5.79 -13.94 -12.21
CA THR A 138 -4.51 -13.62 -12.88
C THR A 138 -3.80 -14.85 -13.46
N LEU A 139 -3.89 -16.01 -12.80
CA LEU A 139 -3.35 -17.26 -13.33
C LEU A 139 -4.17 -17.76 -14.53
N LEU A 140 -5.51 -17.64 -14.50
CA LEU A 140 -6.37 -18.05 -15.61
C LEU A 140 -6.33 -17.06 -16.80
N GLN A 141 -6.23 -15.76 -16.54
CA GLN A 141 -6.14 -14.71 -17.57
C GLN A 141 -4.85 -14.82 -18.41
N ARG A 142 -3.77 -15.39 -17.84
CA ARG A 142 -2.54 -15.71 -18.57
C ARG A 142 -2.56 -17.08 -19.28
N LEU A 143 -3.52 -17.95 -18.95
CA LEU A 143 -3.66 -19.28 -19.54
C LEU A 143 -4.69 -19.34 -20.68
N LEU A 144 -5.56 -18.32 -20.80
CA LEU A 144 -6.65 -18.25 -21.79
C LEU A 144 -6.50 -17.09 -22.79
N CYS A 145 -5.33 -16.43 -22.84
CA CYS A 145 -5.01 -15.37 -23.81
C CYS A 145 -3.67 -15.68 -24.49
#